data_AF-A0A8T5MJP1-F1
#
_entry.id   AF-A0A8T5MJP1-F1
#
_cell.length_a   1.000
_cell.length_b   1.000
_cell.length_c   1.000
_cell.angle_alpha   90.00
_cell.angle_beta   90.00
_cell.angle_gamma   90.00
#
_symmetry.space_group_name_H-M   'P 1'
#
loop_
_entity.id
_entity.type
_entity.pdbx_description
1 polymer ?
#
loop_
_entity_poly.entity_id
_entity_poly.type
_entity_poly.pdbx_seq_one_letter_code
_entity_poly.pdbx_strand_id
1 'polypeptide(L)'
;MKKRSIFLLLAVMLLLTGCFAESNIVKSVEDIDQSTRIITYTETREEVNYSASELEYIKDGQKYTVWFSQNLRPSLDWLRTHSKPSDKVLTWWDNGHLMRGYVRREPIVYTPSYDLLETVAGGKWDEDELGPFSSKEDLTNVAYALLADSPTITQGKMKRYGARWVYVLKMDQQKIAGMTMLLGEDISNYLDDLNEPKATVRQKVLFKMADGWPVKGFAMRYEDDYAYVYELAE
;
A
#
# COMPACT_ATOMS: atom_id res chain seq x y z
N MET A 1 16.47 -8.43 23.73
CA MET A 1 15.80 -7.48 24.66
C MET A 1 16.20 -6.04 24.33
N LYS A 2 15.34 -5.28 23.63
CA LYS A 2 15.37 -3.79 23.55
C LYS A 2 14.10 -3.27 22.84
N LYS A 3 12.96 -3.31 23.56
CA LYS A 3 11.66 -2.71 23.16
C LYS A 3 11.61 -1.19 23.42
N ARG A 4 12.49 -0.38 22.81
CA ARG A 4 12.57 1.06 23.19
C ARG A 4 12.66 2.11 22.07
N SER A 5 12.65 1.76 20.79
CA SER A 5 13.00 2.76 19.76
C SER A 5 11.85 3.48 19.06
N ILE A 6 10.59 3.02 19.14
CA ILE A 6 9.46 3.72 18.49
C ILE A 6 8.83 4.77 19.41
N PHE A 7 8.83 4.55 20.73
CA PHE A 7 8.47 5.59 21.71
C PHE A 7 9.45 6.78 21.74
N LEU A 8 10.65 6.63 21.16
CA LEU A 8 11.69 7.65 21.24
C LEU A 8 11.48 8.80 20.24
N LEU A 9 10.82 8.57 19.09
CA LEU A 9 10.56 9.66 18.13
C LEU A 9 9.43 10.59 18.59
N LEU A 10 8.43 10.06 19.30
CA LEU A 10 7.41 10.89 19.98
C LEU A 10 7.97 11.57 21.24
N ALA A 11 8.86 10.92 22.00
CA ALA A 11 9.41 11.48 23.23
C ALA A 11 10.51 12.55 23.01
N VAL A 12 11.25 12.53 21.91
CA VAL A 12 12.33 13.51 21.65
C VAL A 12 11.80 14.86 21.15
N MET A 13 10.60 14.92 20.56
CA MET A 13 9.92 16.20 20.31
C MET A 13 9.31 16.84 21.57
N LEU A 14 9.17 16.08 22.67
CA LEU A 14 8.53 16.49 23.92
C LEU A 14 9.47 17.09 24.97
N LEU A 15 10.75 17.35 24.63
CA LEU A 15 11.75 17.77 25.64
C LEU A 15 12.44 19.12 25.38
N LEU A 16 12.05 19.88 24.35
CA LEU A 16 12.73 21.13 23.99
C LEU A 16 11.88 22.41 23.94
N THR A 17 10.67 22.44 24.51
CA THR A 17 9.95 23.71 24.71
C THR A 17 9.20 23.72 26.04
N GLY A 18 9.76 24.42 27.03
CA GLY A 18 9.08 24.77 28.28
C GLY A 18 7.90 25.71 28.06
N CYS A 19 6.81 25.16 27.53
CA CYS A 19 5.41 25.59 27.52
C CYS A 19 4.66 24.50 26.73
N PHE A 20 4.64 23.26 27.24
CA PHE A 20 3.86 22.20 26.60
C PHE A 20 2.38 22.47 26.91
N ALA A 21 1.69 23.09 25.95
CA ALA A 21 0.24 23.01 25.87
C ALA A 21 -0.17 21.53 26.01
N GLU A 22 -1.10 21.24 26.91
CA GLU A 22 -1.62 19.88 27.08
C GLU A 22 -2.18 19.38 25.74
N SER A 23 -1.48 18.44 25.10
CA SER A 23 -1.99 17.77 23.91
C SER A 23 -3.05 16.76 24.35
N ASN A 24 -4.31 17.02 24.02
CA ASN A 24 -5.39 16.06 24.23
C ASN A 24 -5.39 15.05 23.06
N ILE A 25 -5.09 13.78 23.37
CA ILE A 25 -5.20 12.69 22.40
C ILE A 25 -6.55 12.00 22.60
N VAL A 26 -7.43 12.12 21.61
CA VAL A 26 -8.72 11.43 21.57
C VAL A 26 -8.58 10.15 20.73
N LYS A 27 -8.96 9.01 21.30
CA LYS A 27 -9.03 7.73 20.60
C LYS A 27 -10.48 7.43 20.24
N SER A 28 -10.73 7.16 18.96
CA SER A 28 -12.01 6.60 18.48
C SER A 28 -11.78 5.23 17.83
N VAL A 29 -12.79 4.38 17.90
CA VAL A 29 -12.76 3.03 17.32
C VAL A 29 -14.03 2.84 16.51
N GLU A 30 -13.86 2.44 15.25
CA GLU A 30 -14.94 2.07 14.34
C GLU A 30 -14.83 0.57 14.04
N ASP A 31 -15.78 -0.23 14.54
CA ASP A 31 -15.86 -1.64 14.19
C ASP A 31 -16.50 -1.79 12.80
N ILE A 32 -15.73 -2.33 11.85
CA ILE A 32 -16.18 -2.59 10.48
C ILE A 32 -16.93 -3.92 10.42
N ASP A 33 -16.42 -4.93 11.14
CA ASP A 33 -17.08 -6.21 11.42
C ASP A 33 -16.42 -6.87 12.64
N GLN A 34 -16.80 -8.11 12.96
CA GLN A 34 -16.30 -8.85 14.13
C GLN A 34 -14.78 -9.07 14.15
N SER A 35 -14.11 -8.91 13.01
CA SER A 35 -12.69 -9.22 12.83
C SER A 35 -11.91 -8.03 12.27
N THR A 36 -12.50 -6.85 12.14
CA THR A 36 -11.82 -5.66 11.61
C THR A 36 -12.38 -4.38 12.20
N ARG A 37 -11.47 -3.49 12.57
CA ARG A 37 -11.79 -2.15 13.07
C ARG A 37 -10.74 -1.14 12.66
N ILE A 38 -11.16 0.11 12.58
CA ILE A 38 -10.29 1.25 12.41
C ILE A 38 -10.15 1.95 13.75
N ILE A 39 -8.91 2.20 14.17
CA ILE A 39 -8.60 2.99 15.36
C ILE A 39 -8.06 4.33 14.90
N THR A 40 -8.68 5.43 15.30
CA THR A 40 -8.24 6.78 14.95
C THR A 40 -7.80 7.54 16.19
N TYR A 41 -6.59 8.07 16.14
CA TYR A 41 -6.01 8.95 17.16
C TYR A 41 -6.06 10.37 16.62
N THR A 42 -6.72 11.26 17.35
CA THR A 42 -6.78 12.70 17.04
C THR A 42 -6.03 13.45 18.13
N GLU A 43 -5.03 14.21 17.73
CA GLU A 43 -4.26 15.09 18.60
C GLU A 43 -4.57 16.54 18.22
N THR A 44 -5.01 17.35 19.18
CA THR A 44 -5.21 18.79 18.99
C THR A 44 -4.02 19.54 19.57
N ARG A 45 -3.30 20.30 18.73
CA ARG A 45 -2.22 21.21 19.13
C ARG A 45 -2.48 22.58 18.54
N GLU A 46 -2.54 23.61 19.40
CA GLU A 46 -2.69 25.01 18.96
C GLU A 46 -3.84 25.19 17.94
N GLU A 47 -5.01 24.61 18.23
CA GLU A 47 -6.21 24.63 17.36
C GLU A 47 -6.09 23.84 16.04
N VAL A 48 -4.96 23.17 15.77
CA VAL A 48 -4.79 22.26 14.64
C VAL A 48 -5.04 20.82 15.09
N ASN A 49 -5.89 20.11 14.35
CA ASN A 49 -6.17 18.69 14.57
C ASN A 49 -5.31 17.84 13.65
N TYR A 50 -4.51 16.96 14.25
CA TYR A 50 -3.75 15.91 13.55
C TYR A 50 -4.44 14.58 13.80
N SER A 51 -4.76 13.84 12.74
CA SER A 51 -5.36 12.52 12.85
C SER A 51 -4.50 11.45 12.18
N ALA A 52 -4.29 10.34 12.88
CA ALA A 52 -3.71 9.13 12.32
C ALA A 52 -4.65 7.95 12.58
N SER A 53 -4.80 7.06 11.60
CA SER A 53 -5.62 5.86 11.74
C SER A 53 -4.81 4.59 11.54
N GLU A 54 -5.22 3.53 12.23
CA GLU A 54 -4.71 2.18 12.11
C GLU A 54 -5.86 1.24 11.76
N LEU A 55 -5.60 0.27 10.88
CA LEU A 55 -6.47 -0.86 10.61
C LEU A 55 -6.01 -2.03 11.46
N GLU A 56 -6.85 -2.47 12.39
CA GLU A 56 -6.67 -3.75 13.07
C GLU A 56 -7.56 -4.80 12.43
N TYR A 57 -7.01 -5.98 12.12
CA TYR A 57 -7.81 -7.09 11.63
C TYR A 57 -7.28 -8.47 12.06
N ILE A 58 -8.17 -9.45 12.09
CA ILE A 58 -7.84 -10.86 12.35
C ILE A 58 -7.99 -11.65 11.06
N LYS A 59 -6.97 -12.43 10.71
CA LYS A 59 -6.98 -13.33 9.56
C LYS A 59 -6.09 -14.54 9.86
N ASP A 60 -6.60 -15.73 9.55
CA ASP A 60 -5.92 -17.01 9.76
C ASP A 60 -5.42 -17.21 11.20
N GLY A 61 -6.18 -16.70 12.18
CA GLY A 61 -5.86 -16.78 13.61
C GLY A 61 -4.83 -15.76 14.11
N GLN A 62 -4.26 -14.93 13.22
CA GLN A 62 -3.31 -13.88 13.56
C GLN A 62 -3.98 -12.50 13.55
N LYS A 63 -3.62 -11.64 14.50
CA LYS A 63 -4.01 -10.23 14.53
C LYS A 63 -2.93 -9.40 13.85
N TYR A 64 -3.34 -8.49 12.97
CA TYR A 64 -2.48 -7.52 12.30
C TYR A 64 -2.92 -6.11 12.65
N THR A 65 -1.97 -5.18 12.73
CA THR A 65 -2.22 -3.74 12.87
C THR A 65 -1.35 -3.00 11.86
N VAL A 66 -1.98 -2.26 10.94
CA VAL A 66 -1.28 -1.50 9.89
C VAL A 66 -1.79 -0.07 9.83
N TRP A 67 -0.99 0.83 9.25
CA TRP A 67 -1.44 2.20 8.99
C TRP A 67 -2.64 2.21 8.03
N PHE A 68 -3.60 3.09 8.30
CA PHE A 68 -4.80 3.27 7.48
C PHE A 68 -4.97 4.75 7.15
N SER A 69 -5.06 5.07 5.87
CA SER A 69 -5.43 6.40 5.43
C SER A 69 -6.93 6.48 5.23
N GLN A 70 -7.60 7.40 5.92
CA GLN A 70 -9.03 7.67 5.70
C GLN A 70 -9.32 8.12 4.26
N ASN A 71 -8.34 8.75 3.60
CA ASN A 71 -8.46 9.19 2.22
C ASN A 71 -8.58 8.02 1.23
N LEU A 72 -8.12 6.82 1.60
CA LEU A 72 -8.25 5.62 0.77
C LEU A 72 -9.58 4.90 0.98
N ARG A 73 -10.36 5.28 2.00
CA ARG A 73 -11.60 4.58 2.34
C ARG A 73 -12.59 4.48 1.17
N PRO A 74 -12.88 5.55 0.39
CA PRO A 74 -13.85 5.48 -0.70
C PRO A 74 -13.53 4.39 -1.73
N SER A 75 -12.27 4.31 -2.17
CA SER A 75 -11.82 3.32 -3.15
C SER A 75 -11.81 1.90 -2.59
N LEU A 76 -11.42 1.73 -1.32
CA LEU A 76 -11.42 0.44 -0.64
C LEU A 76 -12.85 -0.09 -0.40
N ASP A 77 -13.78 0.78 0.00
CA ASP A 77 -15.21 0.46 0.15
C ASP A 77 -15.83 0.07 -1.20
N TRP A 78 -15.50 0.81 -2.26
CA TRP A 78 -15.95 0.48 -3.61
C TRP A 78 -15.47 -0.91 -4.03
N LEU A 79 -14.16 -1.18 -3.91
CA LEU A 79 -13.60 -2.48 -4.31
C LEU A 79 -14.18 -3.61 -3.46
N ARG A 80 -14.40 -3.41 -2.16
CA ARG A 80 -15.00 -4.41 -1.26
C ARG A 80 -16.40 -4.82 -1.69
N THR A 81 -17.20 -3.85 -2.15
CA THR A 81 -18.61 -4.06 -2.51
C THR A 81 -18.82 -4.54 -3.94
N HIS A 82 -17.87 -4.28 -4.84
CA HIS A 82 -18.00 -4.61 -6.28
C HIS A 82 -17.16 -5.81 -6.74
N SER A 83 -16.34 -6.39 -5.87
CA SER A 83 -15.58 -7.62 -6.15
C SER A 83 -16.18 -8.83 -5.42
N LYS A 84 -15.88 -10.05 -5.89
CA LYS A 84 -16.29 -11.29 -5.22
C LYS A 84 -15.26 -11.70 -4.15
N PRO A 85 -15.65 -12.32 -3.03
CA PRO A 85 -14.71 -12.77 -1.99
C PRO A 85 -13.56 -13.67 -2.49
N SER A 86 -13.76 -14.40 -3.58
CA SER A 86 -12.74 -15.25 -4.22
C SER A 86 -11.83 -14.50 -5.19
N ASP A 87 -12.14 -13.25 -5.54
CA ASP A 87 -11.30 -12.46 -6.42
C ASP A 87 -9.99 -12.09 -5.72
N LYS A 88 -8.90 -12.05 -6.50
CA LYS A 88 -7.61 -11.54 -6.05
C LYS A 88 -7.26 -10.19 -6.68
N VAL A 89 -6.39 -9.46 -6.00
CA VAL A 89 -5.98 -8.10 -6.37
C VAL A 89 -4.47 -8.05 -6.65
N LEU A 90 -4.10 -7.53 -7.82
CA LEU A 90 -2.75 -7.06 -8.09
C LEU A 90 -2.61 -5.64 -7.51
N THR A 91 -1.70 -5.47 -6.57
CA THR A 91 -1.33 -4.17 -5.99
C THR A 91 0.13 -4.25 -5.53
N TRP A 92 0.78 -3.11 -5.31
CA TRP A 92 2.05 -3.11 -4.59
C TRP A 92 1.87 -3.60 -3.15
N TRP A 93 2.94 -4.19 -2.58
CA TRP A 93 2.86 -4.99 -1.35
C TRP A 93 2.39 -4.21 -0.14
N ASP A 94 2.70 -2.93 -0.06
CA ASP A 94 2.37 -2.07 1.07
C ASP A 94 0.85 -1.83 1.22
N ASN A 95 0.11 -1.91 0.13
CA ASN A 95 -1.35 -1.88 0.14
C ASN A 95 -1.98 -3.25 0.43
N GLY A 96 -1.20 -4.34 0.46
CA GLY A 96 -1.75 -5.69 0.52
C GLY A 96 -2.46 -6.00 1.84
N HIS A 97 -2.01 -5.43 2.97
CA HIS A 97 -2.76 -5.52 4.21
C HIS A 97 -4.11 -4.79 4.15
N LEU A 98 -4.22 -3.68 3.40
CA LEU A 98 -5.51 -3.01 3.17
C LEU A 98 -6.44 -3.91 2.36
N MET A 99 -5.93 -4.58 1.33
CA MET A 99 -6.71 -5.54 0.54
C MET A 99 -7.21 -6.70 1.40
N ARG A 100 -6.32 -7.29 2.20
CA ARG A 100 -6.62 -8.47 3.01
C ARG A 100 -7.51 -8.13 4.21
N GLY A 101 -7.16 -7.08 4.94
CA GLY A 101 -7.81 -6.66 6.17
C GLY A 101 -9.12 -5.91 5.95
N TYR A 102 -9.13 -4.92 5.06
CA TYR A 102 -10.30 -4.06 4.86
C TYR A 102 -11.19 -4.54 3.72
N VAL A 103 -10.61 -4.73 2.53
CA VAL A 103 -11.36 -5.08 1.30
C VAL A 103 -11.84 -6.55 1.32
N ARG A 104 -11.16 -7.39 2.11
CA ARG A 104 -11.41 -8.84 2.22
C ARG A 104 -11.14 -9.59 0.94
N ARG A 105 -10.08 -9.20 0.21
CA ARG A 105 -9.60 -9.90 -0.99
C ARG A 105 -8.14 -10.24 -0.80
N GLU A 106 -7.75 -11.43 -1.25
CA GLU A 106 -6.34 -11.81 -1.18
C GLU A 106 -5.56 -11.04 -2.26
N PRO A 107 -4.56 -10.23 -1.88
CA PRO A 107 -3.65 -9.68 -2.87
C PRO A 107 -2.68 -10.76 -3.36
N ILE A 108 -1.97 -10.51 -4.47
CA ILE A 108 -0.90 -11.41 -4.91
C ILE A 108 0.25 -11.45 -3.88
N VAL A 109 0.55 -10.31 -3.27
CA VAL A 109 1.54 -10.13 -2.19
C VAL A 109 0.99 -9.15 -1.16
N TYR A 110 1.29 -9.36 0.13
CA TYR A 110 0.84 -8.46 1.20
C TYR A 110 1.93 -8.03 2.18
N THR A 111 3.14 -8.54 2.00
CA THR A 111 4.32 -8.20 2.80
C THR A 111 5.50 -7.97 1.83
N PRO A 112 6.56 -7.27 2.26
CA PRO A 112 7.76 -7.15 1.43
C PRO A 112 8.45 -8.51 1.30
N SER A 113 9.44 -8.60 0.42
CA SER A 113 10.45 -9.66 0.46
C SER A 113 11.61 -9.21 1.33
N TYR A 114 12.37 -10.16 1.88
CA TYR A 114 13.59 -9.88 2.63
C TYR A 114 14.55 -8.96 1.85
N ASP A 115 14.71 -9.20 0.54
CA ASP A 115 15.55 -8.40 -0.36
C ASP A 115 15.15 -6.92 -0.51
N LEU A 116 13.94 -6.56 -0.07
CA LEU A 116 13.42 -5.19 -0.12
C LEU A 116 13.37 -4.51 1.25
N LEU A 117 13.90 -5.14 2.29
CA LEU A 117 13.91 -4.58 3.65
C LEU A 117 14.49 -3.18 3.72
N GLU A 118 15.56 -2.90 2.97
CA GLU A 118 16.21 -1.58 2.96
C GLU A 118 15.29 -0.47 2.41
N THR A 119 14.27 -0.84 1.63
CA THR A 119 13.26 0.10 1.10
C THR A 119 12.07 0.29 2.04
N VAL A 120 11.93 -0.57 3.05
CA VAL A 120 10.91 -0.43 4.10
C VAL A 120 11.35 0.68 5.04
N ALA A 121 10.42 1.56 5.42
CA ALA A 121 10.70 2.67 6.32
C ALA A 121 11.42 2.19 7.60
N GLY A 122 12.67 2.62 7.77
CA GLY A 122 13.50 2.26 8.92
C GLY A 122 14.16 0.87 8.87
N GLY A 123 14.09 0.16 7.74
CA GLY A 123 14.79 -1.11 7.51
C GLY A 123 14.33 -2.25 8.41
N LYS A 124 13.10 -2.15 8.95
CA LYS A 124 12.58 -3.08 9.95
C LYS A 124 11.24 -3.63 9.51
N TRP A 125 11.12 -4.95 9.64
CA TRP A 125 9.88 -5.69 9.46
C TRP A 125 9.74 -6.66 10.64
N ASP A 126 8.55 -6.73 11.21
CA ASP A 126 8.23 -7.65 12.30
C ASP A 126 7.28 -8.71 11.75
N GLU A 127 7.78 -9.92 11.51
CA GLU A 127 6.96 -11.01 10.94
C GLU A 127 5.88 -11.51 11.91
N ASP A 128 6.05 -11.30 13.22
CA ASP A 128 5.06 -11.68 14.22
C ASP A 128 3.88 -10.70 14.22
N GLU A 129 4.13 -9.41 13.97
CA GLU A 129 3.09 -8.37 13.95
C GLU A 129 2.48 -8.14 12.55
N LEU A 130 3.30 -8.23 11.50
CA LEU A 130 2.95 -7.87 10.12
C LEU A 130 2.91 -9.08 9.17
N GLY A 131 3.23 -10.27 9.66
CA GLY A 131 3.20 -11.51 8.88
C GLY A 131 4.51 -11.78 8.13
N PRO A 132 4.65 -13.01 7.61
CA PRO A 132 5.91 -13.49 7.04
C PRO A 132 6.28 -12.75 5.77
N PHE A 133 7.57 -12.70 5.45
CA PHE A 133 8.03 -12.15 4.17
C PHE A 133 7.38 -12.88 2.99
N SER A 134 6.98 -12.11 1.98
CA SER A 134 6.53 -12.64 0.70
C SER A 134 7.73 -13.21 -0.06
N SER A 135 7.47 -14.21 -0.91
CA SER A 135 8.53 -14.79 -1.72
C SER A 135 9.12 -13.73 -2.66
N LYS A 136 10.43 -13.77 -2.88
CA LYS A 136 11.09 -12.91 -3.86
C LYS A 136 10.45 -13.07 -5.24
N GLU A 137 10.12 -14.31 -5.64
CA GLU A 137 9.52 -14.58 -6.95
C GLU A 137 8.17 -13.87 -7.11
N ASP A 138 7.28 -13.96 -6.13
CA ASP A 138 5.96 -13.34 -6.21
C ASP A 138 6.05 -11.82 -6.25
N LEU A 139 6.90 -11.24 -5.39
CA LEU A 139 7.07 -9.79 -5.37
C LEU A 139 7.73 -9.29 -6.66
N THR A 140 8.69 -10.05 -7.22
CA THR A 140 9.32 -9.76 -8.52
C THR A 140 8.27 -9.83 -9.63
N ASN A 141 7.37 -10.81 -9.59
CA ASN A 141 6.28 -10.94 -10.56
C ASN A 141 5.31 -9.76 -10.47
N VAL A 142 5.03 -9.25 -9.27
CA VAL A 142 4.20 -8.04 -9.07
C VAL A 142 4.91 -6.81 -9.60
N ALA A 143 6.18 -6.57 -9.25
CA ALA A 143 6.97 -5.46 -9.79
C ALA A 143 7.03 -5.49 -11.32
N TYR A 144 7.30 -6.66 -11.90
CA TYR A 144 7.34 -6.87 -13.34
C TYR A 144 5.98 -6.63 -14.01
N ALA A 145 4.88 -7.04 -13.37
CA ALA A 145 3.53 -6.78 -13.89
C ALA A 145 3.19 -5.28 -13.88
N LEU A 146 3.59 -4.55 -12.84
CA LEU A 146 3.34 -3.11 -12.71
C LEU A 146 4.24 -2.29 -13.64
N LEU A 147 5.53 -2.62 -13.76
CA LEU A 147 6.49 -1.91 -14.61
C LEU A 147 6.57 -2.41 -16.07
N ALA A 148 5.64 -3.28 -16.47
CA ALA A 148 5.57 -3.79 -17.83
C ALA A 148 5.37 -2.67 -18.87
N ASP A 149 6.03 -2.80 -20.02
CA ASP A 149 5.79 -1.91 -21.17
C ASP A 149 4.51 -2.28 -21.92
N SER A 150 4.11 -3.56 -21.84
CA SER A 150 2.89 -4.08 -22.48
C SER A 150 1.87 -4.52 -21.44
N PRO A 151 0.60 -4.07 -21.54
CA PRO A 151 -0.49 -4.58 -20.71
C PRO A 151 -0.65 -6.10 -20.75
N THR A 152 -0.33 -6.75 -21.87
CA THR A 152 -0.45 -8.22 -22.01
C THR A 152 0.43 -8.99 -21.02
N ILE A 153 1.57 -8.42 -20.61
CA ILE A 153 2.43 -8.99 -19.57
C ILE A 153 1.71 -8.96 -18.22
N THR A 154 1.15 -7.80 -17.84
CA THR A 154 0.36 -7.63 -16.63
C THR A 154 -0.83 -8.58 -16.61
N GLN A 155 -1.58 -8.67 -17.71
CA GLN A 155 -2.70 -9.61 -17.85
C GLN A 155 -2.26 -11.06 -17.68
N GLY A 156 -1.13 -11.46 -18.27
CA GLY A 156 -0.55 -12.80 -18.14
C GLY A 156 -0.20 -13.14 -16.69
N LYS A 157 0.44 -12.20 -15.96
CA LYS A 157 0.75 -12.38 -14.53
C LYS A 157 -0.54 -12.48 -13.71
N MET A 158 -1.51 -11.59 -13.93
CA MET A 158 -2.80 -11.66 -13.22
C MET A 158 -3.51 -13.00 -13.45
N LYS A 159 -3.57 -13.48 -14.69
CA LYS A 159 -4.14 -14.80 -15.03
C LYS A 159 -3.41 -15.94 -14.31
N ARG A 160 -2.07 -15.91 -14.25
CA ARG A 160 -1.26 -16.91 -13.50
C ARG A 160 -1.65 -16.98 -12.03
N TYR A 161 -1.92 -15.84 -11.39
CA TYR A 161 -2.26 -15.78 -9.96
C TYR A 161 -3.76 -15.91 -9.65
N GLY A 162 -4.62 -15.86 -10.67
CA GLY A 162 -6.07 -15.77 -10.51
C GLY A 162 -6.54 -14.39 -10.03
N ALA A 163 -5.79 -13.33 -10.34
CA ALA A 163 -6.18 -11.95 -10.04
C ALA A 163 -7.15 -11.41 -11.10
N ARG A 164 -8.19 -10.74 -10.61
CA ARG A 164 -9.22 -10.09 -11.44
C ARG A 164 -9.07 -8.57 -11.43
N TRP A 165 -8.56 -8.02 -10.34
CA TRP A 165 -8.50 -6.58 -10.10
C TRP A 165 -7.06 -6.09 -10.03
N VAL A 166 -6.84 -4.86 -10.48
CA VAL A 166 -5.65 -4.07 -10.16
C VAL A 166 -6.09 -2.89 -9.31
N TYR A 167 -5.45 -2.70 -8.17
CA TYR A 167 -5.63 -1.52 -7.32
C TYR A 167 -4.33 -0.74 -7.34
N VAL A 168 -4.40 0.53 -7.76
CA VAL A 168 -3.22 1.40 -7.89
C VAL A 168 -3.51 2.73 -7.22
N LEU A 169 -2.58 3.18 -6.39
CA LEU A 169 -2.59 4.55 -5.87
C LEU A 169 -1.88 5.49 -6.84
N LYS A 170 -2.32 6.76 -6.92
CA LYS A 170 -1.61 7.81 -7.67
C LYS A 170 -0.13 7.89 -7.27
N MET A 171 0.13 7.76 -5.97
CA MET A 171 1.48 7.82 -5.41
C MET A 171 2.33 6.55 -5.63
N ASP A 172 1.78 5.46 -6.16
CA ASP A 172 2.56 4.24 -6.41
C ASP A 172 3.70 4.48 -7.43
N GLN A 173 3.58 5.52 -8.27
CA GLN A 173 4.64 5.98 -9.16
C GLN A 173 5.95 6.33 -8.42
N GLN A 174 5.85 6.81 -7.17
CA GLN A 174 7.02 7.15 -6.34
C GLN A 174 7.76 5.90 -5.82
N LYS A 175 7.15 4.72 -5.93
CA LYS A 175 7.70 3.45 -5.44
C LYS A 175 8.55 2.73 -6.50
N ILE A 176 8.76 3.38 -7.64
CA ILE A 176 9.49 2.81 -8.78
C ILE A 176 10.90 2.36 -8.41
N ALA A 177 11.59 3.09 -7.53
CA ALA A 177 12.94 2.73 -7.12
C ALA A 177 13.00 1.36 -6.42
N GLY A 178 12.03 1.07 -5.54
CA GLY A 178 11.93 -0.25 -4.91
C GLY A 178 11.60 -1.34 -5.92
N MET A 179 10.71 -1.06 -6.87
CA MET A 179 10.34 -2.02 -7.92
C MET A 179 11.52 -2.34 -8.85
N THR A 180 12.28 -1.34 -9.29
CA THR A 180 13.44 -1.55 -10.21
C THR A 180 14.59 -2.25 -9.51
N MET A 181 14.85 -1.91 -8.24
CA MET A 181 15.86 -2.60 -7.44
C MET A 181 15.55 -4.09 -7.32
N LEU A 182 14.29 -4.44 -7.10
CA LEU A 182 13.86 -5.84 -7.03
C LEU A 182 14.06 -6.58 -8.37
N LEU A 183 13.83 -5.88 -9.49
CA LEU A 183 14.04 -6.43 -10.84
C LEU A 183 15.53 -6.54 -11.21
N GLY A 184 16.45 -5.98 -10.40
CA GLY A 184 17.87 -5.90 -10.72
C GLY A 184 18.15 -4.98 -11.92
N GLU A 185 17.26 -4.02 -12.17
CA GLU A 185 17.37 -3.06 -13.27
C GLU A 185 18.04 -1.77 -12.81
N ASP A 186 18.77 -1.13 -13.72
CA ASP A 186 19.42 0.15 -13.46
C ASP A 186 18.37 1.25 -13.29
N ILE A 187 18.33 1.86 -12.09
CA ILE A 187 17.41 2.95 -11.73
C ILE A 187 17.55 4.16 -12.66
N SER A 188 18.73 4.39 -13.24
CA SER A 188 18.96 5.49 -14.18
C SER A 188 18.20 5.31 -15.49
N ASN A 189 17.71 4.11 -15.81
CA ASN A 189 16.79 3.93 -16.94
C ASN A 189 15.38 4.48 -16.65
N TYR A 190 15.10 4.75 -15.38
CA TYR A 190 13.76 5.07 -14.89
C TYR A 190 13.61 6.50 -14.37
N LEU A 191 14.59 6.94 -13.58
CA LEU A 191 14.61 8.26 -12.97
C LEU A 191 15.65 9.15 -13.65
N ASP A 192 15.34 10.43 -13.78
CA ASP A 192 16.30 11.45 -14.20
C ASP A 192 17.20 11.91 -13.04
N ASP A 193 18.09 12.87 -13.30
CA ASP A 193 19.06 13.37 -12.32
C ASP A 193 18.40 14.09 -11.13
N LEU A 194 17.10 14.41 -11.21
CA LEU A 194 16.30 15.00 -10.14
C LEU A 194 15.49 13.95 -9.36
N ASN A 195 15.71 12.66 -9.63
CA ASN A 195 14.90 11.53 -9.15
C ASN A 195 13.43 11.57 -9.63
N GLU A 196 13.15 12.24 -10.75
CA GLU A 196 11.81 12.28 -11.34
C GLU A 196 11.63 11.19 -12.39
N PRO A 197 10.44 10.58 -12.53
CA PRO A 197 10.19 9.59 -13.56
C PRO A 197 10.38 10.14 -14.98
N LYS A 198 11.25 9.49 -15.77
CA LYS A 198 11.49 9.85 -17.18
C LYS A 198 10.22 9.77 -18.02
N ALA A 199 10.15 10.56 -19.09
CA ALA A 199 9.01 10.55 -20.01
C ALA A 199 8.72 9.16 -20.61
N THR A 200 9.76 8.35 -20.85
CA THR A 200 9.65 6.96 -21.31
C THR A 200 8.98 6.04 -20.29
N VAL A 201 9.22 6.28 -18.99
CA VAL A 201 8.62 5.49 -17.89
C VAL A 201 7.12 5.74 -17.76
N ARG A 202 6.65 6.95 -18.06
CA ARG A 202 5.21 7.26 -18.05
C ARG A 202 4.38 6.38 -19.00
N GLN A 203 5.03 5.69 -19.93
CA GLN A 203 4.37 4.73 -20.83
C GLN A 203 4.19 3.33 -20.23
N LYS A 204 4.80 3.03 -19.08
CA LYS A 204 4.65 1.75 -18.38
C LYS A 204 3.26 1.61 -17.77
N VAL A 205 2.82 0.37 -17.58
CA VAL A 205 1.46 0.05 -17.13
C VAL A 205 1.10 0.75 -15.81
N LEU A 206 1.99 0.71 -14.82
CA LEU A 206 1.79 1.39 -13.53
C LEU A 206 1.48 2.87 -13.69
N PHE A 207 2.28 3.58 -14.49
CA PHE A 207 2.13 5.02 -14.67
C PHE A 207 0.82 5.35 -15.37
N LYS A 208 0.50 4.62 -16.45
CA LYS A 208 -0.78 4.75 -17.12
C LYS A 208 -1.95 4.53 -16.17
N MET A 209 -1.91 3.48 -15.36
CA MET A 209 -2.98 3.19 -14.39
C MET A 209 -3.05 4.23 -13.27
N ALA A 210 -1.90 4.68 -12.74
CA ALA A 210 -1.83 5.71 -11.70
C ALA A 210 -2.12 7.13 -12.22
N ASP A 211 -2.12 7.35 -13.53
CA ASP A 211 -2.56 8.60 -14.18
C ASP A 211 -4.01 8.50 -14.70
N GLY A 212 -4.71 7.39 -14.45
CA GLY A 212 -6.10 7.19 -14.87
C GLY A 212 -6.28 6.95 -16.38
N TRP A 213 -5.20 6.60 -17.09
CA TRP A 213 -5.26 6.40 -18.53
C TRP A 213 -5.95 5.08 -18.89
N PRO A 214 -6.60 5.01 -20.06
CA PRO A 214 -7.05 3.73 -20.60
C PRO A 214 -5.88 2.78 -20.83
N VAL A 215 -6.00 1.56 -20.33
CA VAL A 215 -5.00 0.50 -20.54
C VAL A 215 -5.67 -0.66 -21.27
N LYS A 216 -5.17 -1.00 -22.46
CA LYS A 216 -5.75 -2.05 -23.30
C LYS A 216 -5.87 -3.36 -22.52
N GLY A 217 -7.06 -3.97 -22.55
CA GLY A 217 -7.35 -5.22 -21.83
C GLY A 217 -7.72 -5.04 -20.36
N PHE A 218 -7.91 -3.80 -19.93
CA PHE A 218 -8.41 -3.44 -18.60
C PHE A 218 -9.58 -2.46 -18.73
N ALA A 219 -10.60 -2.65 -17.90
CA ALA A 219 -11.69 -1.71 -17.73
C ALA A 219 -11.48 -0.94 -16.42
N MET A 220 -11.31 0.38 -16.49
CA MET A 220 -11.32 1.21 -15.27
C MET A 220 -12.75 1.22 -14.72
N ARG A 221 -12.90 0.86 -13.44
CA ARG A 221 -14.21 0.75 -12.78
C ARG A 221 -14.41 1.78 -11.67
N TYR A 222 -13.32 2.32 -11.15
CA TYR A 222 -13.35 3.32 -10.10
C TYR A 222 -12.14 4.26 -10.22
N GLU A 223 -12.37 5.52 -9.88
CA GLU A 223 -11.39 6.59 -9.79
C GLU A 223 -11.81 7.56 -8.68
N ASP A 224 -10.84 8.01 -7.89
CA ASP A 224 -10.95 9.19 -7.04
C ASP A 224 -9.64 9.98 -6.99
N ASP A 225 -9.52 10.90 -6.04
CA ASP A 225 -8.33 11.74 -5.87
C ASP A 225 -7.07 10.96 -5.49
N TYR A 226 -7.18 9.71 -5.04
CA TYR A 226 -6.06 8.94 -4.48
C TYR A 226 -5.79 7.62 -5.19
N ALA A 227 -6.82 6.98 -5.77
CA ALA A 227 -6.71 5.61 -6.27
C ALA A 227 -7.53 5.37 -7.54
N TYR A 228 -7.11 4.33 -8.27
CA TYR A 228 -7.82 3.76 -9.40
C TYR A 228 -7.99 2.26 -9.20
N VAL A 229 -9.12 1.75 -9.70
CA VAL A 229 -9.40 0.32 -9.73
C VAL A 229 -9.69 -0.11 -11.16
N TYR A 230 -8.87 -1.04 -11.64
CA TYR A 230 -9.02 -1.64 -12.96
C TYR A 230 -9.46 -3.10 -12.83
N GLU A 231 -10.40 -3.51 -13.67
CA GLU A 231 -10.80 -4.89 -13.84
C GLU A 231 -10.11 -5.47 -15.09
N LEU A 232 -9.60 -6.69 -14.99
CA LEU A 232 -9.11 -7.43 -16.14
C LEU A 232 -10.29 -7.73 -17.09
N ALA A 233 -10.25 -7.16 -18.30
CA ALA A 233 -11.25 -7.44 -19.33
C ALA A 233 -10.99 -8.83 -19.93
N GLU A 234 -12.07 -9.59 -20.16
CA GLU A 234 -12.04 -10.91 -20.80
C GLU A 234 -11.72 -10.81 -22.30
#